data_AF-A0A2G5IDT8-F1
#
_entry.id   AF-A0A2G5IDT8-F1
#
_cell.length_a   1.000
_cell.length_b   1.000
_cell.length_c   1.000
_cell.angle_alpha   90.00
_cell.angle_beta   90.00
_cell.angle_gamma   90.00
#
_symmetry.space_group_name_H-M   'P 1'
#
loop_
_entity.id
_entity.type
_entity.pdbx_description
1 polymer ?
#
loop_
_entity_poly.entity_id
_entity_poly.type
_entity_poly.pdbx_seq_one_letter_code
_entity_poly.pdbx_strand_id
1 'polypeptide(L)'
;MMHLLSLDEYGELSLGTYDEDKCPPYAILSHTWYADEDEVTYNDVINGRGKNKPGRDKIMFCGEQAQKDDLRHFWVDSCCIDKTSSAELSESLNCMFRWYRNSRKCYVYLSDVAMMQGDSHPPTLYSWEATFQQCRWFTRGCNAYPKWGKWIYPLTFSMCRDFARTARS
;
A
#
# COMPACT_ATOMS: atom_id res chain seq x y z
N MET A 1 10.36 -12.86 -9.50
CA MET A 1 10.77 -11.47 -9.85
C MET A 1 9.82 -10.49 -9.15
N MET A 2 10.19 -9.22 -9.04
CA MET A 2 9.38 -8.18 -8.39
C MET A 2 9.32 -6.90 -9.23
N HIS A 3 8.15 -6.31 -9.36
CA HIS A 3 8.02 -4.98 -9.98
C HIS A 3 7.95 -3.89 -8.91
N LEU A 4 8.66 -2.79 -9.12
CA LEU A 4 8.61 -1.61 -8.24
C LEU A 4 8.21 -0.39 -9.02
N LEU A 5 7.38 0.45 -8.41
CA LEU A 5 7.06 1.77 -8.92
C LEU A 5 8.16 2.77 -8.56
N SER A 6 8.35 3.75 -9.42
CA SER A 6 9.00 5.01 -9.06
C SER A 6 8.14 6.18 -9.53
N LEU A 7 8.21 7.28 -8.79
CA LEU A 7 7.50 8.52 -9.07
C LEU A 7 8.50 9.59 -9.46
N ASP A 8 8.32 10.20 -10.62
CA ASP A 8 9.18 11.29 -11.08
C ASP A 8 8.73 12.66 -10.55
N GLU A 9 9.45 13.71 -10.95
CA GLU A 9 9.18 15.09 -10.54
C GLU A 9 7.86 15.66 -11.10
N TYR A 10 7.27 15.02 -12.12
CA TYR A 10 6.00 15.40 -12.73
C TYR A 10 4.82 14.60 -12.16
N GLY A 11 5.07 13.69 -11.22
CA GLY A 11 4.05 12.81 -10.65
C GLY A 11 3.65 11.67 -11.60
N GLU A 12 4.52 11.33 -12.56
CA GLU A 12 4.33 10.21 -13.47
C GLU A 12 4.91 8.93 -12.86
N LEU A 13 4.17 7.84 -13.05
CA LEU A 13 4.53 6.53 -12.54
C LEU A 13 5.30 5.75 -13.61
N SER A 14 6.40 5.14 -13.21
CA SER A 14 7.11 4.15 -14.01
C SER A 14 7.27 2.85 -13.23
N LEU A 15 7.32 1.74 -13.96
CA LEU A 15 7.45 0.40 -13.39
C LEU A 15 8.78 -0.21 -13.81
N GLY A 16 9.61 -0.59 -12.84
CA GLY A 16 10.85 -1.34 -13.05
C GLY A 16 10.71 -2.79 -12.57
N THR A 17 11.38 -3.73 -13.25
CA THR A 17 11.43 -5.14 -12.88
C THR A 17 12.78 -5.48 -12.26
N TYR A 18 12.76 -6.19 -11.13
CA TYR A 18 13.94 -6.51 -10.35
C TYR A 18 13.95 -7.98 -9.95
N ASP A 19 15.14 -8.58 -10.00
CA ASP A 19 15.42 -9.84 -9.33
C ASP A 19 15.43 -9.62 -7.81
N GLU A 20 15.07 -10.65 -7.04
CA GLU A 20 14.98 -10.52 -5.58
C GLU A 20 16.32 -10.16 -4.93
N ASP A 21 17.43 -10.71 -5.44
CA ASP A 21 18.78 -10.47 -4.93
C ASP A 21 19.33 -9.09 -5.33
N LYS A 22 18.70 -8.42 -6.29
CA LYS A 22 19.09 -7.10 -6.80
C LYS A 22 18.03 -6.04 -6.55
N CYS A 23 17.08 -6.33 -5.67
CA CYS A 23 15.98 -5.44 -5.37
C CYS A 23 16.50 -4.18 -4.62
N PRO A 24 16.31 -2.97 -5.16
CA PRO A 24 16.73 -1.74 -4.49
C PRO A 24 15.91 -1.52 -3.21
N PRO A 25 16.34 -0.66 -2.27
CA PRO A 25 15.50 -0.29 -1.14
C PRO A 25 14.15 0.30 -1.59
N TYR A 26 13.05 -0.15 -0.99
CA TYR A 26 11.70 0.28 -1.33
C TYR A 26 10.79 0.45 -0.11
N ALA A 27 9.75 1.28 -0.28
CA ALA A 27 8.60 1.31 0.59
C ALA A 27 7.50 0.36 0.10
N ILE A 28 6.62 -0.09 0.99
CA ILE A 28 5.47 -0.91 0.62
C ILE A 28 4.17 -0.28 1.12
N LEU A 29 3.11 -0.40 0.33
CA LEU A 29 1.78 0.06 0.71
C LEU A 29 0.92 -1.09 1.23
N SER A 30 0.47 -0.97 2.47
CA SER A 30 -0.67 -1.73 2.98
C SER A 30 -1.94 -0.92 2.79
N HIS A 31 -2.93 -1.48 2.11
CA HIS A 31 -4.18 -0.77 1.84
C HIS A 31 -5.36 -1.73 1.77
N THR A 32 -6.55 -1.17 1.59
CA THR A 32 -7.72 -1.92 1.11
C THR A 32 -7.99 -1.62 -0.35
N TRP A 33 -8.52 -2.60 -1.07
CA TRP A 33 -8.91 -2.43 -2.46
C TRP A 33 -10.27 -1.75 -2.60
N TYR A 34 -10.39 -0.92 -3.63
CA TYR A 34 -11.63 -0.45 -4.23
C TYR A 34 -12.22 -1.52 -5.16
N ALA A 35 -13.29 -1.19 -5.87
CA ALA A 35 -13.79 -2.01 -6.97
C ALA A 35 -12.76 -2.08 -8.11
N ASP A 36 -12.81 -3.14 -8.93
CA ASP A 36 -11.79 -3.39 -9.97
C ASP A 36 -11.70 -2.24 -10.99
N GLU A 37 -12.83 -1.61 -11.32
CA GLU A 37 -12.90 -0.44 -12.20
C GLU A 37 -12.22 0.80 -11.61
N ASP A 38 -12.21 0.92 -10.28
CA ASP A 38 -11.62 2.03 -9.54
C ASP A 38 -10.16 1.79 -9.16
N GLU A 39 -9.69 0.54 -9.26
CA GLU A 39 -8.31 0.16 -8.96
C GLU A 39 -7.38 0.41 -10.15
N VAL A 40 -6.22 0.99 -9.86
CA VAL A 40 -5.13 1.09 -10.85
C VAL A 40 -4.42 -0.26 -10.91
N THR A 41 -4.39 -0.83 -12.10
CA THR A 41 -3.81 -2.15 -12.37
C THR A 41 -2.41 -2.07 -12.98
N TYR A 42 -1.70 -3.20 -13.06
CA TYR A 42 -0.40 -3.30 -13.75
C TYR A 42 -0.51 -2.81 -15.19
N ASN A 43 -1.55 -3.25 -15.91
CA ASN A 43 -1.83 -2.84 -17.27
C ASN A 43 -2.23 -1.38 -17.40
N ASP A 44 -2.74 -0.74 -16.34
CA ASP A 44 -2.97 0.70 -16.38
C ASP A 44 -1.64 1.45 -16.37
N VAL A 45 -0.72 1.09 -15.48
CA VAL A 45 0.60 1.73 -15.37
C VAL A 45 1.42 1.57 -16.65
N ILE A 46 1.54 0.34 -17.17
CA ILE A 46 2.31 0.07 -18.40
C ILE A 46 1.78 0.86 -19.61
N ASN A 47 0.47 1.08 -19.69
CA ASN A 47 -0.16 1.79 -20.81
C ASN A 47 -0.37 3.29 -20.52
N GLY A 48 0.16 3.83 -19.41
CA GLY A 48 -0.02 5.23 -19.02
C GLY A 48 -1.48 5.63 -18.74
N ARG A 49 -2.32 4.66 -18.36
CA ARG A 49 -3.74 4.82 -17.99
C ARG A 49 -3.90 4.91 -16.47
N GLY A 50 -5.15 4.93 -16.00
CA GLY A 50 -5.45 4.92 -14.56
C GLY A 50 -5.29 6.26 -13.85
N LYS A 51 -4.92 7.35 -14.57
CA LYS A 51 -4.75 8.69 -13.98
C LYS A 51 -6.00 9.24 -13.30
N ASN A 52 -7.17 8.83 -13.78
CA ASN A 52 -8.48 9.29 -13.31
C ASN A 52 -9.17 8.28 -12.37
N LYS A 53 -8.50 7.18 -12.02
CA LYS A 53 -9.08 6.16 -11.15
C LYS A 53 -8.91 6.55 -9.68
N PRO A 54 -9.93 6.35 -8.82
CA PRO A 54 -9.83 6.62 -7.38
C PRO A 54 -8.66 5.91 -6.70
N GLY A 55 -8.33 4.70 -7.14
CA GLY A 55 -7.20 3.92 -6.65
C GLY A 55 -5.83 4.55 -6.93
N ARG A 56 -5.75 5.64 -7.70
CA ARG A 56 -4.48 6.36 -7.91
C ARG A 56 -4.05 7.14 -6.67
N ASP A 57 -4.98 7.66 -5.88
CA ASP A 57 -4.65 8.50 -4.72
C ASP A 57 -3.76 7.78 -3.71
N LYS A 58 -4.05 6.50 -3.44
CA LYS A 58 -3.22 5.67 -2.55
C LYS A 58 -1.82 5.39 -3.11
N ILE A 59 -1.67 5.32 -4.44
CA ILE A 59 -0.38 5.10 -5.11
C ILE A 59 0.46 6.36 -4.99
N MET A 60 -0.13 7.53 -5.28
CA MET A 60 0.54 8.82 -5.14
C MET A 60 0.95 9.07 -3.70
N PHE A 61 0.05 8.81 -2.74
CA PHE A 61 0.36 8.87 -1.31
C PHE A 61 1.60 8.03 -0.95
N CYS A 62 1.67 6.79 -1.44
CA CYS A 62 2.82 5.92 -1.16
C CYS A 62 4.12 6.47 -1.78
N GLY A 63 4.06 6.94 -3.03
CA GLY A 63 5.20 7.52 -3.73
C GLY A 63 5.72 8.78 -3.04
N GLU A 64 4.82 9.71 -2.68
CA GLU A 64 5.17 10.94 -1.97
C GLU A 64 5.78 10.66 -0.59
N GLN A 65 5.21 9.71 0.16
CA GLN A 65 5.73 9.35 1.47
C GLN A 65 7.08 8.63 1.36
N ALA A 66 7.26 7.78 0.35
CA ALA A 66 8.54 7.15 0.05
C ALA A 66 9.62 8.19 -0.29
N GLN A 67 9.29 9.18 -1.12
CA GLN A 67 10.19 10.29 -1.44
C GLN A 67 10.62 11.09 -0.20
N LYS A 68 9.70 11.35 0.74
CA LYS A 68 10.01 12.03 2.02
C LYS A 68 10.96 11.22 2.92
N ASP A 69 10.94 9.89 2.79
CA ASP A 69 11.81 8.96 3.52
C ASP A 69 13.04 8.54 2.68
N ASP A 70 13.41 9.28 1.63
CA ASP A 70 14.54 9.04 0.72
C ASP A 70 14.49 7.67 -0.03
N LEU A 71 13.29 7.14 -0.24
CA LEU A 71 13.04 5.91 -0.98
C LEU A 71 12.52 6.23 -2.38
N ARG A 72 13.32 5.93 -3.41
CA ARG A 72 12.96 6.14 -4.82
C ARG A 72 11.93 5.13 -5.34
N HIS A 73 11.87 3.97 -4.71
CA HIS A 73 11.04 2.85 -5.18
C HIS A 73 9.98 2.51 -4.14
N PHE A 74 8.83 2.09 -4.62
CA PHE A 74 7.77 1.62 -3.74
C PHE A 74 6.92 0.54 -4.42
N TRP A 75 6.18 -0.22 -3.61
CA TRP A 75 5.39 -1.35 -4.08
C TRP A 75 3.93 -1.24 -3.66
N VAL A 76 3.05 -1.52 -4.62
CA VAL A 76 1.60 -1.56 -4.45
C VAL A 76 1.05 -2.77 -5.21
N ASP A 77 0.44 -3.73 -4.51
CA ASP A 77 0.04 -5.02 -5.07
C ASP A 77 -0.98 -4.93 -6.23
N SER A 78 -1.79 -3.86 -6.27
CA SER A 78 -2.78 -3.67 -7.33
C SER A 78 -2.13 -3.46 -8.71
N CYS A 79 -0.96 -2.82 -8.75
CA CYS A 79 -0.29 -2.44 -10.00
C CYS A 79 1.17 -2.89 -10.13
N CYS A 80 1.76 -3.49 -9.09
CA CYS A 80 3.09 -4.11 -9.14
C CYS A 80 3.05 -5.63 -9.36
N ILE A 81 1.87 -6.20 -9.58
CA ILE A 81 1.69 -7.62 -9.95
C ILE A 81 0.86 -7.65 -11.23
N ASP A 82 1.36 -8.31 -12.27
CA ASP A 82 0.54 -8.66 -13.42
C ASP A 82 -0.40 -9.82 -13.06
N LYS A 83 -1.61 -9.44 -12.64
CA LYS A 83 -2.68 -10.38 -12.30
C LYS A 83 -3.22 -11.16 -13.50
N THR A 84 -2.86 -10.79 -14.73
CA THR A 84 -3.25 -11.54 -15.94
C THR A 84 -2.34 -12.75 -16.19
N SER A 85 -1.13 -12.72 -15.64
CA SER A 85 -0.19 -13.85 -15.64
C SER A 85 -0.44 -14.74 -14.42
N SER A 86 -1.04 -15.91 -14.63
CA SER A 86 -1.33 -16.87 -13.54
C SER A 86 -0.06 -17.37 -12.85
N ALA A 87 1.05 -17.47 -13.59
CA ALA A 87 2.36 -17.83 -13.08
C ALA A 87 2.90 -16.75 -12.14
N GLU A 88 2.91 -15.49 -12.58
CA GLU A 88 3.40 -14.37 -11.78
C GLU A 88 2.51 -14.11 -10.56
N LEU A 89 1.19 -14.19 -10.75
CA LEU A 89 0.25 -14.08 -9.64
C LEU A 89 0.62 -15.11 -8.58
N SER A 90 0.69 -16.39 -8.94
CA SER A 90 1.04 -17.48 -8.01
C SER A 90 2.40 -17.29 -7.33
N GLU A 91 3.42 -16.84 -8.05
CA GLU A 91 4.74 -16.53 -7.48
C GLU A 91 4.65 -15.39 -6.46
N SER A 92 3.97 -14.30 -6.83
CA SER A 92 3.75 -13.12 -6.00
C SER A 92 3.00 -13.48 -4.72
N LEU A 93 2.05 -14.40 -4.81
CA LEU A 93 1.30 -14.88 -3.65
C LEU A 93 2.21 -15.56 -2.62
N ASN A 94 3.21 -16.31 -3.08
CA ASN A 94 4.17 -16.97 -2.21
C ASN A 94 5.27 -16.03 -1.69
N CYS A 95 5.55 -14.94 -2.41
CA CYS A 95 6.64 -14.01 -2.10
C CYS A 95 6.20 -12.77 -1.30
N MET A 96 4.91 -12.43 -1.31
CA MET A 96 4.37 -11.21 -0.68
C MET A 96 4.84 -11.01 0.75
N PHE A 97 4.78 -12.04 1.59
CA PHE A 97 5.25 -11.96 2.99
C PHE A 97 6.69 -11.48 3.08
N ARG A 98 7.57 -12.04 2.23
CA ARG A 98 8.98 -11.68 2.19
C ARG A 98 9.17 -10.25 1.69
N TRP A 99 8.37 -9.80 0.73
CA TRP A 99 8.42 -8.41 0.25
C TRP A 99 8.00 -7.41 1.34
N TYR A 100 6.94 -7.71 2.08
CA TYR A 100 6.57 -6.89 3.25
C TYR A 100 7.69 -6.84 4.29
N ARG A 101 8.27 -7.99 4.64
CA ARG A 101 9.37 -8.09 5.61
C ARG A 101 10.62 -7.32 5.18
N ASN A 102 10.94 -7.32 3.89
CA ASN A 102 12.17 -6.71 3.37
C ASN A 102 12.00 -5.23 2.98
N SER A 103 10.77 -4.72 2.97
CA SER A 103 10.51 -3.30 2.78
C SER A 103 11.19 -2.46 3.87
N ARG A 104 11.68 -1.26 3.49
CA ARG A 104 12.28 -0.32 4.44
C ARG A 104 11.23 0.42 5.26
N LYS A 105 10.08 0.67 4.65
CA LYS A 105 8.94 1.38 5.22
C LYS A 105 7.66 0.68 4.76
N CYS A 106 6.69 0.59 5.65
CA CYS A 106 5.34 0.12 5.33
C CYS A 106 4.36 1.24 5.67
N TYR A 107 3.75 1.82 4.64
CA TYR A 107 2.72 2.83 4.82
C TYR A 107 1.34 2.21 4.78
N VAL A 108 0.41 2.78 5.53
CA VAL A 108 -0.98 2.34 5.57
C VAL A 108 -1.87 3.43 5.00
N TYR A 109 -2.67 3.10 4.00
CA TYR A 109 -3.66 4.01 3.44
C TYR A 109 -5.07 3.62 3.91
N LEU A 110 -5.69 4.52 4.68
CA LEU A 110 -6.98 4.32 5.32
C LEU A 110 -8.04 5.22 4.68
N SER A 111 -8.57 4.77 3.54
CA SER A 111 -9.53 5.55 2.73
C SER A 111 -10.85 5.91 3.44
N ASP A 112 -11.22 5.16 4.47
CA ASP A 112 -12.50 5.26 5.17
C ASP A 112 -12.37 5.72 6.62
N VAL A 113 -11.20 6.25 6.99
CA VAL A 113 -11.00 6.92 8.27
C VAL A 113 -10.94 8.42 7.99
N ALA A 114 -12.00 9.12 8.38
CA ALA A 114 -12.02 10.58 8.28
C ALA A 114 -10.99 11.17 9.26
N MET A 115 -9.85 11.65 8.74
CA MET A 115 -9.09 12.69 9.41
C MET A 115 -9.86 13.98 9.15
N MET A 116 -10.66 14.45 10.10
CA MET A 116 -11.42 15.70 9.95
C MET A 116 -10.44 16.88 9.81
N GLN A 117 -10.06 17.20 8.59
CA GLN A 117 -9.41 18.46 8.23
C GLN A 117 -10.51 19.50 8.06
N GLY A 118 -10.93 20.13 9.16
CA GLY A 118 -11.94 21.20 9.06
C GLY A 118 -12.60 21.63 10.36
N ASP A 119 -12.59 20.80 11.40
CA ASP A 119 -13.17 21.19 12.69
C ASP A 119 -12.12 21.88 13.57
N SER A 120 -12.53 23.00 14.18
CA SER A 120 -11.74 23.88 15.05
C SER A 120 -11.11 23.19 16.28
N HIS A 121 -11.35 21.89 16.46
CA HIS A 121 -10.86 21.08 17.57
C HIS A 121 -10.19 19.80 17.03
N PRO A 122 -8.92 19.54 17.37
CA PRO A 122 -8.26 18.30 16.98
C PRO A 122 -9.02 17.11 17.55
N PRO A 123 -9.15 16.00 16.81
CA PRO A 123 -9.81 14.81 17.31
C PRO A 123 -9.11 14.35 18.59
N THR A 124 -9.91 14.10 19.62
CA THR A 124 -9.39 13.40 20.80
C THR A 124 -8.83 12.04 20.36
N LEU A 125 -7.77 11.57 21.02
CA LEU A 125 -7.23 10.22 20.82
C LEU A 125 -8.33 9.15 20.75
N TYR A 126 -9.35 9.31 21.59
CA TYR A 126 -10.50 8.40 21.70
C TYR A 126 -11.35 8.33 20.44
N SER A 127 -11.65 9.46 19.79
CA SER A 127 -12.47 9.48 18.57
C SER A 127 -11.75 8.87 17.37
N TRP A 128 -10.43 9.10 17.25
CA TRP A 128 -9.61 8.47 16.21
C TRP A 128 -9.54 6.95 16.38
N GLU A 129 -9.26 6.48 17.58
CA GLU A 129 -9.16 5.04 17.88
C GLU A 129 -10.47 4.31 17.56
N ALA A 130 -11.62 4.91 17.89
CA ALA A 130 -12.93 4.34 17.59
C ALA A 130 -13.19 4.22 16.08
N THR A 131 -12.86 5.23 15.28
CA THR A 131 -13.02 5.17 13.81
C THR A 131 -12.01 4.24 13.16
N PHE A 132 -10.76 4.23 13.64
CA PHE A 132 -9.73 3.31 13.18
C PHE A 132 -10.12 1.84 13.40
N GLN A 133 -10.66 1.49 14.58
CA GLN A 133 -11.11 0.12 14.86
C GLN A 133 -12.28 -0.33 13.97
N GLN A 134 -13.02 0.60 13.38
CA GLN A 134 -14.15 0.32 12.50
C GLN A 134 -13.78 0.32 11.02
N CYS A 135 -12.58 0.79 10.66
CA CYS A 135 -12.18 0.91 9.26
C CYS A 135 -12.06 -0.46 8.58
N ARG A 136 -12.22 -0.47 7.26
CA ARG A 136 -12.13 -1.68 6.43
C ARG A 136 -10.78 -2.36 6.56
N TRP A 137 -9.70 -1.59 6.67
CA TRP A 137 -8.35 -2.14 6.81
C TRP A 137 -8.23 -2.99 8.09
N PHE A 138 -8.77 -2.48 9.21
CA PHE A 138 -8.80 -3.17 10.49
C PHE A 138 -9.81 -4.33 10.48
N THR A 139 -11.06 -4.08 10.11
CA THR A 139 -12.13 -5.08 10.22
C THR A 139 -12.03 -6.22 9.19
N ARG A 140 -11.54 -5.98 7.97
CA ARG A 140 -11.42 -7.02 6.94
C ARG A 140 -10.19 -7.90 7.09
N GLY A 141 -9.09 -7.40 7.63
CA GLY A 141 -7.94 -8.27 7.90
C GLY A 141 -8.27 -9.37 8.91
N CYS A 142 -9.34 -9.21 9.71
CA CYS A 142 -9.93 -10.28 10.52
C CYS A 142 -10.82 -11.28 9.76
N ASN A 143 -11.53 -10.88 8.69
CA ASN A 143 -12.64 -11.68 8.14
C ASN A 143 -12.57 -12.06 6.65
N ALA A 144 -11.79 -11.36 5.81
CA ALA A 144 -11.98 -11.43 4.35
C ALA A 144 -11.23 -12.56 3.64
N TYR A 145 -10.17 -13.13 4.23
CA TYR A 145 -9.35 -14.13 3.54
C TYR A 145 -8.72 -15.14 4.51
N PRO A 146 -9.27 -16.37 4.64
CA PRO A 146 -8.73 -17.40 5.55
C PRO A 146 -7.27 -17.79 5.28
N LYS A 147 -6.77 -17.55 4.06
CA LYS A 147 -5.37 -17.81 3.64
C LYS A 147 -4.45 -16.59 3.69
N TRP A 148 -4.97 -15.37 3.57
CA TRP A 148 -4.18 -14.12 3.51
C TRP A 148 -4.13 -13.38 4.85
N GLY A 149 -5.25 -13.37 5.57
CA GLY A 149 -5.39 -12.75 6.88
C GLY A 149 -4.58 -13.44 7.98
N LYS A 150 -4.15 -14.70 7.81
CA LYS A 150 -3.33 -15.39 8.81
C LYS A 150 -1.85 -14.98 8.82
N TRP A 151 -1.33 -14.40 7.74
CA TRP A 151 0.10 -14.08 7.59
C TRP A 151 0.40 -12.58 7.52
N ILE A 152 -0.47 -11.81 6.86
CA ILE A 152 -0.32 -10.36 6.77
C ILE A 152 -0.66 -9.72 8.10
N TYR A 153 -1.73 -10.16 8.77
CA TYR A 153 -2.26 -9.53 9.96
C TYR A 153 -1.29 -9.51 11.16
N PRO A 154 -0.53 -10.57 11.51
CA PRO A 154 0.42 -10.49 12.63
C PRO A 154 1.59 -9.53 12.38
N LEU A 155 2.06 -9.42 11.13
CA LEU A 155 3.19 -8.57 10.75
C LEU A 155 2.78 -7.13 10.49
N THR A 156 1.69 -6.90 9.75
CA THR A 156 1.15 -5.55 9.59
C THR A 156 0.63 -5.04 10.92
N PHE A 157 0.01 -5.83 11.78
CA PHE A 157 -0.43 -5.34 13.09
C PHE A 157 0.75 -5.05 14.04
N SER A 158 1.82 -5.85 14.04
CA SER A 158 3.03 -5.52 14.81
C SER A 158 3.76 -4.30 14.26
N MET A 159 3.96 -4.22 12.94
CA MET A 159 4.63 -3.08 12.27
C MET A 159 3.77 -1.80 12.30
N CYS A 160 2.44 -1.90 12.17
CA CYS A 160 1.52 -0.77 12.19
C CYS A 160 1.24 -0.25 13.59
N ARG A 161 1.32 -1.09 14.63
CA ARG A 161 1.27 -0.64 16.03
C ARG A 161 2.50 0.21 16.40
N ASP A 162 3.66 -0.09 15.81
CA ASP A 162 4.86 0.74 15.93
C ASP A 162 4.77 2.02 15.04
N PHE A 163 4.13 1.94 13.88
CA PHE A 163 3.89 3.11 13.01
C PHE A 163 2.82 4.08 13.53
N ALA A 164 1.75 3.61 14.18
CA ALA A 164 0.75 4.47 14.82
C ALA A 164 1.33 5.32 15.97
N ARG A 165 2.47 4.90 16.53
CA ARG A 165 3.28 5.71 17.46
C ARG A 165 4.17 6.73 16.76
N THR A 166 4.50 6.52 15.48
CA THR A 166 5.49 7.30 14.72
C THR A 166 4.85 8.38 13.83
N ALA A 167 3.53 8.34 13.56
CA ALA A 167 2.81 9.39 12.82
C ALA A 167 2.59 10.70 13.63
N ARG A 168 3.43 10.96 14.64
CA ARG A 168 3.50 12.21 15.40
C ARG A 168 4.95 12.72 15.39
N SER A 169 5.33 13.40 14.32
CA SER A 169 6.42 14.38 14.32
C SER A 169 6.25 15.30 13.14
#